data_AF-A0A9D5E9N5-F1
#
_entry.id   AF-A0A9D5E9N5-F1
#
_cell.length_a   1.000
_cell.length_b   1.000
_cell.length_c   1.000
_cell.angle_alpha   90.00
_cell.angle_beta   90.00
_cell.angle_gamma   90.00
#
_symmetry.space_group_name_H-M   'P 1'
#
loop_
_entity.id
_entity.type
_entity.pdbx_description
1 polymer ?
#
loop_
_entity_poly.entity_id
_entity_poly.type
_entity_poly.pdbx_seq_one_letter_code
_entity_poly.pdbx_strand_id
1 'polypeptide(L)'
;MSKAVVDPAELRRFAGELKRFTEGLRQQMAALSSRVSTLGQTWRDQEQVKFTEQFEQTMRVLARFTDAAGEHIPVLIKKAEKIEEYLNQR
;
A
#
# COMPACT_ATOMS: atom_id res chain seq x y z
N MET A 1 -20.96 25.81 -1.13
CA MET A 1 -20.33 24.69 -1.85
C MET A 1 -18.87 24.65 -1.46
N SER A 2 -18.44 23.64 -0.69
CA SER A 2 -17.07 23.53 -0.20
C SER A 2 -16.12 23.28 -1.37
N LYS A 3 -15.57 24.35 -1.94
CA LYS A 3 -14.39 24.27 -2.80
C LYS A 3 -13.27 23.75 -1.92
N ALA A 4 -13.02 22.44 -1.96
CA ALA A 4 -11.81 21.90 -1.37
C ALA A 4 -10.63 22.51 -2.13
N VAL A 5 -10.01 23.52 -1.54
CA VAL A 5 -8.71 24.04 -1.96
C VAL A 5 -7.72 22.95 -1.58
N VAL A 6 -7.44 22.04 -2.51
CA VAL A 6 -6.44 21.00 -2.29
C VAL A 6 -5.13 21.50 -2.91
N ASP A 7 -4.06 21.49 -2.14
CA ASP A 7 -2.74 21.90 -2.59
C ASP A 7 -2.13 20.81 -3.49
N PRO A 8 -1.77 21.10 -4.75
CA PRO A 8 -1.07 20.16 -5.63
C PRO A 8 0.21 19.57 -4.99
N ALA A 9 0.95 20.36 -4.21
CA ALA A 9 2.17 19.91 -3.56
C ALA A 9 1.86 18.87 -2.47
N GLU A 10 0.79 19.07 -1.70
CA GLU A 10 0.34 18.12 -0.68
C GLU A 10 -0.09 16.79 -1.30
N LEU A 11 -0.83 16.82 -2.42
CA LEU A 11 -1.23 15.61 -3.14
C LEU A 11 -0.01 14.81 -3.66
N ARG A 12 0.99 15.50 -4.23
CA ARG A 12 2.22 14.87 -4.70
C ARG A 12 3.03 14.27 -3.55
N ARG A 13 3.14 14.99 -2.44
CA ARG A 13 3.83 14.51 -1.24
C ARG A 13 3.18 13.22 -0.73
N PHE A 14 1.86 13.23 -0.56
CA PHE A 14 1.12 12.06 -0.10
C PHE A 14 1.24 10.87 -1.08
N ALA A 15 1.12 11.11 -2.39
CA ALA A 15 1.29 10.05 -3.39
C ALA A 15 2.70 9.42 -3.31
N GLY A 16 3.74 10.24 -3.09
CA GLY A 16 5.11 9.77 -2.87
C GLY A 16 5.28 8.97 -1.58
N GLU A 17 4.65 9.41 -0.48
CA GLU A 17 4.64 8.68 0.79
C GLU A 17 3.93 7.32 0.66
N LEU A 18 2.75 7.30 0.03
CA LEU A 18 1.98 6.08 -0.24
C LEU A 18 2.78 5.09 -1.08
N LYS A 19 3.47 5.57 -2.11
CA LYS A 19 4.36 4.74 -2.94
C LYS A 19 5.45 4.07 -2.09
N ARG A 20 6.24 4.86 -1.35
CA ARG A 20 7.31 4.33 -0.48
C ARG A 20 6.78 3.35 0.56
N PHE A 21 5.65 3.67 1.18
CA PHE A 21 5.01 2.80 2.16
C PHE A 21 4.65 1.44 1.56
N THR A 22 3.99 1.42 0.40
CA THR A 22 3.58 0.17 -0.24
C THR A 22 4.75 -0.67 -0.74
N GLU A 23 5.82 -0.05 -1.23
CA GLU A 23 7.06 -0.74 -1.60
C GLU A 23 7.72 -1.40 -0.38
N GLY A 24 7.86 -0.65 0.73
CA GLY A 24 8.39 -1.18 1.98
C GLY A 24 7.52 -2.30 2.58
N LEU A 25 6.19 -2.14 2.51
CA LEU A 25 5.24 -3.16 2.98
C LEU A 25 5.39 -4.47 2.18
N ARG A 26 5.48 -4.40 0.84
CA ARG A 26 5.70 -5.59 0.00
C ARG A 26 6.99 -6.33 0.35
N GLN A 27 8.08 -5.60 0.61
CA GLN A 27 9.35 -6.21 1.00
C GLN A 27 9.26 -6.91 2.36
N GLN A 28 8.64 -6.26 3.35
CA GLN A 28 8.45 -6.84 4.68
C GLN A 28 7.53 -8.07 4.65
N MET A 29 6.45 -8.00 3.85
CA MET A 29 5.55 -9.12 3.61
C MET A 29 6.28 -10.34 3.02
N ALA A 30 7.13 -10.14 2.02
CA ALA A 30 7.92 -11.22 1.42
C ALA A 30 8.88 -11.85 2.44
N ALA A 31 9.57 -11.02 3.23
CA ALA A 31 10.47 -11.49 4.28
C ALA A 31 9.72 -12.30 5.37
N LEU A 32 8.53 -11.85 5.76
CA LEU A 32 7.73 -12.53 6.78
C LEU A 32 7.17 -13.86 6.27
N SER A 33 6.75 -13.92 4.99
CA SER A 33 6.30 -15.16 4.35
C SER A 33 7.40 -16.23 4.34
N SER A 34 8.64 -15.83 4.02
CA SER A 34 9.80 -16.72 4.09
C SER A 34 10.06 -17.23 5.52
N ARG A 35 9.96 -16.35 6.53
CA ARG A 35 10.13 -16.73 7.94
C ARG A 35 9.06 -17.72 8.41
N VAL A 36 7.79 -17.52 8.04
CA VAL A 36 6.70 -18.45 8.37
C VAL A 36 6.93 -19.81 7.70
N SER A 37 7.39 -19.83 6.45
CA SER A 37 7.75 -21.08 5.76
C SER A 37 8.86 -21.84 6.48
N THR A 38 9.90 -21.15 6.95
CA THR A 38 10.99 -21.78 7.73
C THR A 38 10.49 -22.28 9.08
N LEU A 39 9.63 -21.51 9.75
CA LEU A 39 9.03 -21.91 11.03
C LEU A 39 8.19 -23.19 10.91
N GLY A 40 7.47 -23.36 9.79
CA GLY A 40 6.72 -24.60 9.51
C GLY A 40 7.60 -25.85 9.36
N GLN A 41 8.92 -25.70 9.22
CA GLN A 41 9.83 -26.85 9.22
C GLN A 41 10.00 -27.47 10.61
N THR A 42 9.94 -26.66 11.67
CA THR A 42 10.17 -27.07 13.06
C THR A 42 8.91 -27.08 13.92
N TRP A 43 7.89 -26.30 13.55
CA TRP A 43 6.59 -26.27 14.21
C TRP A 43 5.57 -27.00 13.31
N ARG A 44 5.06 -28.15 13.77
CA ARG A 44 4.19 -29.04 12.97
C ARG A 44 3.05 -29.62 13.81
N ASP A 45 2.17 -28.75 14.26
CA ASP A 45 0.96 -29.14 14.99
C ASP A 45 -0.29 -28.44 14.40
N GLN A 46 -1.45 -28.68 15.01
CA GLN A 46 -2.70 -28.09 14.56
C GLN A 46 -2.74 -26.56 14.74
N GLU A 47 -2.03 -26.02 15.73
CA GLU A 47 -1.97 -24.57 15.98
C GLU A 47 -1.14 -23.87 14.89
N GLN A 48 -0.07 -24.51 14.41
CA GLN A 48 0.68 -24.03 13.26
C GLN A 48 -0.20 -23.91 12.02
N VAL A 49 -1.07 -24.92 11.75
CA VAL A 49 -1.99 -24.87 10.60
C VAL A 49 -2.95 -23.69 10.73
N LYS A 50 -3.63 -23.56 11.88
CA LYS A 50 -4.56 -22.44 12.15
C LYS A 50 -3.89 -21.08 12.01
N PHE A 51 -2.67 -20.95 12.54
CA PHE A 51 -1.89 -19.72 12.44
C PHE A 51 -1.56 -19.39 10.98
N THR A 52 -1.04 -20.34 10.21
CA THR A 52 -0.68 -20.11 8.81
C THR A 52 -1.89 -19.71 7.97
N GLU A 53 -3.05 -20.33 8.18
CA GLU A 53 -4.28 -19.96 7.47
C GLU A 53 -4.68 -18.49 7.71
N GLN A 54 -4.68 -18.05 8.98
CA GLN A 54 -5.01 -16.68 9.35
C GLN A 54 -3.94 -15.68 8.85
N PHE A 55 -2.67 -16.08 8.93
CA PHE A 55 -1.54 -15.31 8.43
C PHE A 55 -1.70 -15.05 6.93
N GLU A 56 -1.89 -16.10 6.13
CA GLU A 56 -2.07 -15.99 4.69
C GLU A 56 -3.31 -15.16 4.31
N GLN A 57 -4.41 -15.30 5.06
CA GLN A 57 -5.59 -14.48 4.83
C GLN A 57 -5.31 -12.99 5.02
N THR A 58 -4.59 -12.63 6.07
CA THR A 58 -4.19 -11.25 6.34
C THR A 58 -3.23 -10.74 5.26
N MET A 59 -2.28 -11.56 4.83
CA MET A 59 -1.33 -11.23 3.76
C MET A 59 -2.03 -10.96 2.43
N ARG A 60 -3.10 -11.69 2.10
CA ARG A 60 -3.92 -11.42 0.92
C ARG A 60 -4.63 -10.05 0.99
N VAL A 61 -5.10 -9.64 2.17
CA VAL A 61 -5.72 -8.32 2.36
C VAL A 61 -4.69 -7.21 2.14
N LEU A 62 -3.50 -7.36 2.73
CA LEU A 62 -2.41 -6.40 2.55
C LEU A 62 -1.95 -6.31 1.09
N ALA A 63 -1.86 -7.44 0.39
CA ALA A 63 -1.52 -7.46 -1.04
C ALA A 63 -2.53 -6.63 -1.86
N ARG A 64 -3.83 -6.88 -1.67
CA ARG A 64 -4.90 -6.10 -2.31
C ARG A 64 -4.80 -4.60 -2.01
N PHE A 65 -4.47 -4.22 -0.79
CA PHE A 65 -4.24 -2.82 -0.43
C PHE A 65 -3.06 -2.22 -1.23
N THR A 66 -1.93 -2.94 -1.33
CA THR A 66 -0.77 -2.45 -2.09
C THR A 66 -1.06 -2.30 -3.58
N ASP A 67 -1.92 -3.15 -4.13
CA ASP A 67 -2.32 -3.09 -5.53
C ASP A 67 -3.27 -1.92 -5.78
N ALA A 68 -4.30 -1.77 -4.96
CA ALA A 68 -5.21 -0.62 -5.02
C ALA A 68 -4.46 0.71 -4.84
N ALA A 69 -3.50 0.78 -3.93
CA ALA A 69 -2.65 1.95 -3.78
C ALA A 69 -1.82 2.24 -5.05
N GLY A 70 -1.30 1.19 -5.70
CA GLY A 70 -0.60 1.30 -6.99
C GLY A 70 -1.46 1.92 -8.09
N GLU A 71 -2.76 1.62 -8.13
CA GLU A 71 -3.72 2.21 -9.07
C GLU A 71 -4.07 3.67 -8.71
N HIS A 72 -4.14 4.01 -7.43
CA HIS A 72 -4.52 5.35 -6.97
C HIS A 72 -3.38 6.38 -7.02
N ILE A 73 -2.13 5.97 -6.83
CA ILE A 73 -0.95 6.86 -6.92
C ILE A 73 -0.93 7.70 -8.21
N PRO A 74 -1.03 7.13 -9.43
CA PRO A 74 -1.04 7.93 -10.65
C PRO A 74 -2.26 8.84 -10.78
N VAL A 75 -3.41 8.45 -10.23
CA VAL A 75 -4.62 9.30 -10.20
C VAL A 75 -4.39 10.55 -9.35
N LEU A 76 -3.75 10.39 -8.18
CA LEU A 76 -3.41 11.51 -7.30
C LEU A 76 -2.42 12.48 -7.95
N ILE A 77 -1.39 11.94 -8.62
CA ILE A 77 -0.40 12.74 -9.37
C ILE A 77 -1.09 13.54 -10.49
N LYS A 78 -1.90 12.87 -11.33
CA LYS A 78 -2.65 13.51 -12.42
C LYS A 78 -3.63 14.57 -11.91
N LYS A 79 -4.23 14.36 -10.74
CA LYS A 79 -5.11 15.34 -10.10
C LYS A 79 -4.32 16.58 -9.65
N ALA A 80 -3.12 16.40 -9.09
CA ALA A 80 -2.25 17.52 -8.72
C ALA A 80 -1.82 18.34 -9.95
N GLU A 81 -1.42 17.69 -11.04
CA GLU A 81 -1.05 18.34 -12.31
C GLU A 81 -2.17 19.25 -12.83
N LYS A 82 -3.40 18.72 -12.92
CA LYS A 82 -4.56 19.50 -13.40
C LYS A 82 -4.88 20.72 -12.54
N ILE A 83 -4.69 20.63 -11.22
CA ILE A 83 -4.95 21.74 -10.31
C ILE A 83 -3.86 22.81 -10.48
N GLU A 84 -2.60 22.39 -10.61
CA GLU A 84 -1.48 23.31 -10.87
C GLU A 84 -1.64 24.03 -12.21
N GLU A 85 -2.04 23.33 -13.28
CA GLU A 85 -2.37 23.94 -14.57
C GLU A 85 -3.48 25.00 -14.43
N TYR A 86 -4.54 24.70 -13.69
CA TYR A 86 -5.64 25.64 -13.45
C TYR A 86 -5.22 26.87 -12.64
N LEU A 87 -4.32 26.69 -11.66
CA LEU A 87 -3.79 27.80 -10.85
C LEU A 87 -2.84 28.70 -11.66
N ASN A 88 -2.05 28.13 -12.59
CA ASN A 88 -1.12 28.89 -13.43
C ASN A 88 -1.81 29.66 -14.57
N GLN A 89 -3.03 29.27 -14.95
CA GLN A 89 -3.83 29.95 -15.99
C GLN A 89 -4.62 31.15 -15.46
N ARG A 90 -4.58 31.42 -14.15
CA ARG A 90 -5.37 32.45 -13.47
C ARG A 90 -4.48 33.57 -12.94
#